data_AF-A0A2E1U821-F1
#
_entry.id   AF-A0A2E1U821-F1
#
_cell.length_a   1.000
_cell.length_b   1.000
_cell.length_c   1.000
_cell.angle_alpha   90.00
_cell.angle_beta   90.00
_cell.angle_gamma   90.00
#
_symmetry.space_group_name_H-M   'P 1'
#
loop_
_entity.id
_entity.type
_entity.pdbx_description
1 polymer ?
#
loop_
_entity_poly.entity_id
_entity_poly.type
_entity_poly.pdbx_seq_one_letter_code
_entity_poly.pdbx_strand_id
1 'polypeptide(L)'
;MDIEALRSEPDDPGLTGVVVEGRIVSVVPTHDIDALGLAVGQPWDESTQAKVQHSLLVDRARRDALILLADGLSEQDLSHKLKAQSHSPEAVADALQHLHADGWLTFPPQASDDSSRAP
;
A
#
# COMPACT_ATOMS: atom_id res chain seq x y z
N MET A 1 -1.79 -2.20 23.39
CA MET A 1 -0.94 -0.99 23.40
C MET A 1 -1.66 0.02 22.54
N ASP A 2 -1.66 1.30 22.88
CA ASP A 2 -2.44 2.29 22.12
C ASP A 2 -1.50 3.26 21.40
N ILE A 3 -1.98 3.81 20.29
CA ILE A 3 -1.28 4.87 19.56
C ILE A 3 -1.26 6.12 20.45
N GLU A 4 -0.06 6.56 20.81
CA GLU A 4 0.15 7.72 21.67
C GLU A 4 0.24 9.01 20.86
N ALA A 5 0.79 8.94 19.66
CA ALA A 5 0.93 10.09 18.77
C ALA A 5 1.04 9.66 17.30
N LEU A 6 0.63 10.57 16.42
CA LEU A 6 0.94 10.56 15.00
C LEU A 6 1.82 11.78 14.73
N ARG A 7 3.03 11.55 14.22
CA ARG A 7 4.03 12.62 14.02
C ARG A 7 4.43 12.65 12.57
N SER A 8 4.24 13.78 11.89
CA SER A 8 4.81 13.97 10.56
C SER A 8 6.33 13.83 10.61
N GLU A 9 6.91 13.12 9.65
CA GLU A 9 8.35 12.99 9.55
C GLU A 9 8.96 14.33 9.12
N PRO A 10 10.03 14.79 9.79
CA PRO A 10 10.60 16.13 9.54
C PRO A 10 11.25 16.24 8.16
N ASP A 11 11.80 15.14 7.64
CA ASP A 11 12.50 15.12 6.36
C ASP A 11 11.55 14.83 5.16
N ASP A 12 10.37 14.28 5.44
CA ASP A 12 9.33 13.99 4.44
C ASP A 12 7.93 14.23 5.03
N PRO A 13 7.31 15.41 4.78
CA PRO A 13 5.96 15.71 5.25
C PRO A 13 4.87 14.77 4.70
N GLY A 14 5.18 14.03 3.63
CA GLY A 14 4.30 13.01 3.06
C GLY A 14 4.25 11.72 3.90
N LEU A 15 5.08 11.60 4.93
CA LEU A 15 5.15 10.47 5.84
C LEU A 15 4.74 10.85 7.26
N THR A 16 4.09 9.91 7.94
CA THR A 16 3.69 10.04 9.34
C THR A 16 4.14 8.82 10.13
N GLY A 17 4.94 9.07 11.17
CA GLY A 17 5.34 8.09 12.17
C GLY A 17 4.23 7.81 13.18
N VAL A 18 3.92 6.54 13.36
CA VAL A 18 2.99 6.03 14.38
C VAL A 18 3.77 5.75 15.66
N VAL A 19 3.43 6.43 16.75
CA VAL A 19 4.11 6.31 18.04
C VAL A 19 3.30 5.47 19.01
N VAL A 20 3.93 4.44 19.57
CA VAL A 20 3.37 3.55 20.60
C VAL A 20 4.45 3.37 21.66
N GLU A 21 4.09 3.54 22.94
CA GLU A 21 5.03 3.46 24.07
C GLU A 21 6.27 4.35 23.91
N GLY A 22 6.07 5.58 23.43
CA GLY A 22 7.13 6.56 23.18
C GLY A 22 8.07 6.22 22.02
N ARG A 23 7.79 5.18 21.23
CA ARG A 23 8.61 4.74 20.11
C ARG A 23 7.85 4.78 18.79
N ILE A 24 8.52 5.17 17.72
CA ILE A 24 7.97 5.04 16.37
C ILE A 24 7.98 3.56 16.01
N VAL A 25 6.79 2.96 15.87
CA VAL A 25 6.63 1.54 15.54
C VAL A 25 6.43 1.29 14.05
N SER A 26 5.97 2.30 13.31
CA SER A 26 5.83 2.27 11.86
C SER A 26 5.81 3.68 11.29
N VAL A 27 6.10 3.82 10.00
CA VAL A 27 5.99 5.08 9.25
C VAL A 27 5.16 4.79 8.01
N VAL A 28 4.07 5.53 7.82
CA VAL A 28 3.10 5.32 6.72
C VAL A 28 2.89 6.59 5.91
N PRO A 29 2.42 6.49 4.66
CA PRO A 29 2.00 7.67 3.90
C PRO A 29 0.93 8.45 4.67
N THR A 30 1.09 9.76 4.79
CA THR A 30 0.17 10.62 5.54
C THR A 30 -1.27 10.54 5.02
N HIS A 31 -1.46 10.33 3.71
CA HIS A 31 -2.78 10.18 3.10
C HIS A 31 -3.50 8.87 3.45
N ASP A 32 -2.79 7.86 3.94
CA ASP A 32 -3.35 6.57 4.32
C ASP A 32 -3.82 6.52 5.78
N ILE A 33 -3.48 7.51 6.61
CA ILE A 33 -3.78 7.54 8.05
C ILE A 33 -5.28 7.31 8.32
N ASP A 34 -6.15 8.06 7.65
CA ASP A 34 -7.60 7.96 7.84
C ASP A 34 -8.16 6.64 7.30
N ALA A 35 -7.66 6.17 6.15
CA ALA A 35 -8.08 4.91 5.54
C ALA A 35 -7.69 3.69 6.38
N LEU A 36 -6.55 3.77 7.07
CA LEU A 36 -6.06 2.75 7.99
C LEU A 36 -6.74 2.82 9.38
N GLY A 37 -7.52 3.88 9.64
CA GLY A 37 -8.17 4.11 10.94
C GLY A 37 -7.16 4.43 12.06
N LEU A 38 -6.00 4.98 11.70
CA LEU A 38 -4.97 5.32 12.68
C LEU A 38 -5.31 6.64 13.36
N ALA A 39 -5.51 6.59 14.67
CA ALA A 39 -5.74 7.78 15.49
C ALA A 39 -5.18 7.61 16.89
N VAL A 40 -4.85 8.72 17.55
CA VAL A 40 -4.40 8.69 18.95
C VAL A 40 -5.48 8.08 19.83
N GLY A 41 -5.08 7.13 20.70
CA GLY A 41 -5.97 6.35 21.55
C GLY A 41 -6.57 5.11 20.89
N GLN A 42 -6.30 4.85 19.60
CA GLN A 42 -6.66 3.57 18.97
C GLN A 42 -5.69 2.46 19.37
N PRO A 43 -6.16 1.21 19.48
CA PRO A 43 -5.30 0.08 19.78
C PRO A 43 -4.33 -0.19 18.64
N TRP A 44 -3.06 -0.30 18.98
CA TRP A 44 -2.02 -0.92 18.16
C TRP A 44 -1.97 -2.42 18.46
N ASP A 45 -2.76 -3.18 17.71
CA ASP A 45 -2.84 -4.63 17.76
C ASP A 45 -2.31 -5.29 16.47
N GLU A 46 -2.29 -6.62 16.44
CA GLU A 46 -1.82 -7.38 15.28
C GLU A 46 -2.63 -7.08 14.01
N SER A 47 -3.94 -6.81 14.15
CA SER A 47 -4.80 -6.46 13.01
C SER A 47 -4.41 -5.12 12.42
N THR A 48 -4.19 -4.11 13.25
CA THR A 48 -3.75 -2.77 12.85
C THR A 48 -2.36 -2.83 12.23
N GLN A 49 -1.45 -3.57 12.85
CA GLN A 49 -0.10 -3.78 12.32
C GLN A 49 -0.14 -4.46 10.94
N ALA A 50 -0.99 -5.48 10.75
CA ALA A 50 -1.14 -6.16 9.46
C ALA A 50 -1.71 -5.22 8.38
N LYS A 51 -2.71 -4.39 8.70
CA LYS A 51 -3.25 -3.38 7.77
C LYS A 51 -2.19 -2.37 7.35
N VAL A 52 -1.42 -1.87 8.31
CA VAL A 52 -0.31 -0.94 8.05
C VAL A 52 0.74 -1.61 7.17
N GLN A 53 1.15 -2.82 7.50
CA GLN A 53 2.13 -3.56 6.70
C GLN A 53 1.64 -3.77 5.27
N HIS A 54 0.36 -4.10 5.09
CA HIS A 54 -0.25 -4.25 3.77
C HIS A 54 -0.25 -2.94 2.97
N SER A 55 -0.68 -1.81 3.58
CA SER A 55 -0.62 -0.49 2.92
C SER A 55 0.79 -0.13 2.47
N LEU A 56 1.82 -0.44 3.27
CA LEU A 56 3.21 -0.21 2.87
C LEU A 56 3.65 -1.06 1.67
N LEU A 57 3.19 -2.31 1.59
CA LEU A 57 3.47 -3.16 0.43
C LEU A 57 2.75 -2.63 -0.83
N VAL A 58 1.51 -2.18 -0.68
CA VAL A 58 0.72 -1.56 -1.76
C VAL A 58 1.38 -0.29 -2.26
N ASP A 59 1.78 0.62 -1.36
CA ASP A 59 2.43 1.89 -1.72
C ASP A 59 3.76 1.63 -2.45
N ARG A 60 4.54 0.65 -1.99
CA ARG A 60 5.77 0.25 -2.67
C ARG A 60 5.49 -0.28 -4.08
N ALA A 61 4.53 -1.19 -4.23
CA ALA A 61 4.14 -1.73 -5.54
C ALA A 61 3.63 -0.63 -6.48
N ARG A 62 2.88 0.35 -5.95
CA ARG A 62 2.39 1.52 -6.70
C ARG A 62 3.53 2.41 -7.19
N ARG A 63 4.50 2.73 -6.33
CA ARG A 63 5.69 3.51 -6.73
C ARG A 63 6.49 2.81 -7.82
N ASP A 64 6.75 1.51 -7.65
CA ASP A 64 7.48 0.72 -8.64
C ASP A 64 6.70 0.63 -9.96
N ALA A 65 5.37 0.53 -9.92
CA ALA A 65 4.54 0.59 -11.12
C ALA A 65 4.65 1.92 -11.85
N LEU A 66 4.60 3.05 -11.14
CA LEU A 66 4.76 4.37 -11.74
C LEU A 66 6.11 4.52 -12.44
N ILE A 67 7.17 3.99 -11.84
CA ILE A 67 8.51 3.96 -12.46
C ILE A 67 8.48 3.11 -13.75
N LEU A 68 7.90 1.91 -13.69
CA LEU A 68 7.79 1.03 -14.86
C LEU A 68 6.98 1.66 -16.01
N LEU A 69 5.89 2.36 -15.68
CA LEU A 69 5.09 3.09 -16.65
C LEU A 69 5.89 4.26 -17.26
N ALA A 70 6.62 5.01 -16.44
CA ALA A 70 7.51 6.07 -16.91
C ALA A 70 8.63 5.54 -17.83
N ASP A 71 9.11 4.33 -17.57
CA ASP A 71 10.09 3.61 -18.40
C ASP A 71 9.47 3.01 -19.69
N GLY A 72 8.15 3.15 -19.89
CA GLY A 72 7.44 2.73 -21.10
C GLY A 72 6.90 1.29 -21.07
N LEU A 73 6.83 0.65 -19.90
CA LEU A 73 6.16 -0.64 -19.77
C LEU A 73 4.66 -0.49 -20.09
N SER A 74 4.10 -1.47 -20.80
CA SER A 74 2.67 -1.49 -21.08
C SER A 74 1.84 -1.72 -19.80
N GLU A 75 0.63 -1.15 -19.73
CA GLU A 75 -0.31 -1.42 -18.63
C GLU A 75 -0.61 -2.93 -18.47
N GLN A 76 -0.61 -3.68 -19.59
CA GLN A 76 -0.89 -5.12 -19.62
C GLN A 76 0.22 -5.95 -18.96
N ASP A 77 1.48 -5.52 -19.08
CA ASP A 77 2.64 -6.22 -18.52
C ASP A 77 2.92 -5.84 -17.06
N LEU A 78 2.29 -4.78 -16.55
CA LEU A 78 2.58 -4.16 -15.26
C LEU A 78 2.41 -5.15 -14.10
N SER A 79 1.29 -5.87 -14.05
CA SER A 79 1.02 -6.87 -12.99
C SER A 79 2.09 -7.97 -12.96
N HIS A 80 2.44 -8.50 -14.14
CA HIS A 80 3.44 -9.56 -14.25
C HIS A 80 4.82 -9.06 -13.83
N LYS A 81 5.19 -7.85 -14.24
CA LYS A 81 6.48 -7.25 -13.90
C LYS A 81 6.61 -6.98 -12.40
N LEU A 82 5.58 -6.46 -11.75
CA LEU A 82 5.58 -6.23 -10.31
C LEU A 82 5.70 -7.55 -9.53
N LYS A 83 4.95 -8.59 -9.91
CA LYS A 83 5.08 -9.92 -9.30
C LYS A 83 6.48 -10.50 -9.48
N ALA A 84 7.10 -10.29 -10.64
CA ALA A 84 8.49 -10.69 -10.91
C ALA A 84 9.53 -9.92 -10.07
N GLN A 85 9.16 -8.75 -9.51
CA GLN A 85 9.97 -7.98 -8.56
C GLN A 85 9.69 -8.38 -7.09
N SER A 86 9.04 -9.52 -6.87
CA SER A 86 8.72 -10.07 -5.54
C SER A 86 7.67 -9.29 -4.75
N HIS A 87 6.83 -8.48 -5.42
CA HIS A 87 5.64 -7.93 -4.79
C HIS A 87 4.59 -9.02 -4.58
N SER A 88 3.86 -8.98 -3.46
CA SER A 88 2.80 -9.96 -3.19
C SER A 88 1.63 -9.76 -4.18
N PRO A 89 0.94 -10.84 -4.59
CA PRO A 89 -0.20 -10.73 -5.52
C PRO A 89 -1.29 -9.76 -5.04
N GLU A 90 -1.58 -9.77 -3.74
CA GLU A 90 -2.55 -8.89 -3.09
C GLU A 90 -2.12 -7.42 -3.17
N ALA A 91 -0.85 -7.12 -2.82
CA ALA A 91 -0.34 -5.75 -2.91
C ALA A 91 -0.32 -5.23 -4.36
N VAL A 92 -0.01 -6.10 -5.32
CA VAL A 92 -0.07 -5.76 -6.75
C VAL A 92 -1.50 -5.46 -7.18
N ALA A 93 -2.48 -6.28 -6.79
CA ALA A 93 -3.87 -6.06 -7.17
C ALA A 93 -4.39 -4.71 -6.66
N ASP A 94 -4.17 -4.42 -5.38
CA ASP A 94 -4.61 -3.18 -4.74
C ASP A 94 -3.86 -1.96 -5.31
N ALA A 95 -2.56 -2.08 -5.58
CA ALA A 95 -1.78 -1.01 -6.20
C ALA A 95 -2.31 -0.65 -7.59
N LEU A 96 -2.63 -1.65 -8.43
CA LEU A 96 -3.22 -1.42 -9.74
C LEU A 96 -4.63 -0.81 -9.65
N GLN A 97 -5.42 -1.22 -8.65
CA GLN A 97 -6.72 -0.60 -8.38
C GLN A 97 -6.59 0.87 -8.01
N HIS A 98 -5.64 1.24 -7.14
CA HIS A 98 -5.36 2.64 -6.82
C HIS A 98 -4.89 3.42 -8.05
N LEU A 99 -3.98 2.88 -8.86
CA LEU A 99 -3.51 3.55 -10.08
C LEU A 99 -4.64 3.77 -11.10
N HIS A 100 -5.55 2.81 -11.23
CA HIS A 100 -6.74 2.99 -12.06
C HIS A 100 -7.68 4.06 -11.50
N ALA A 101 -7.93 4.07 -10.19
CA ALA A 101 -8.76 5.08 -9.53
C ALA A 101 -8.16 6.50 -9.64
N ASP A 102 -6.84 6.60 -9.57
CA ASP A 102 -6.06 7.83 -9.74
C ASP A 102 -5.96 8.27 -11.21
N GLY A 103 -6.43 7.45 -12.17
CA GLY A 103 -6.41 7.75 -13.61
C GLY A 103 -5.08 7.50 -14.33
N TRP A 104 -4.14 6.81 -13.68
CA TRP A 104 -2.87 6.40 -14.28
C TRP A 104 -3.00 5.19 -15.22
N LEU A 105 -4.01 4.36 -15.01
CA LEU A 105 -4.34 3.22 -15.86
C LEU A 105 -5.68 3.46 -16.56
N THR A 106 -5.75 3.07 -17.82
CA THR A 106 -6.97 3.15 -18.64
C THR A 106 -7.78 1.86 -18.61
N PHE A 107 -7.12 0.74 -18.29
CA PHE A 107 -7.78 -0.54 -18.14
C PHE A 107 -8.04 -0.84 -16.66
N PRO A 108 -9.22 -1.40 -16.32
CA PRO A 108 -9.44 -1.87 -14.96
C PRO A 108 -8.44 -2.99 -14.65
N PRO A 109 -7.96 -3.10 -13.39
CA PRO A 109 -7.13 -4.23 -13.00
C PRO A 109 -7.89 -5.51 -13.30
N GLN A 110 -7.26 -6.43 -14.02
CA GLN A 110 -7.88 -7.73 -14.26
C GLN A 110 -8.01 -8.43 -12.90
N ALA A 111 -9.25 -8.59 -12.43
CA ALA A 111 -9.54 -9.43 -11.29
C ALA A 111 -8.87 -10.77 -11.58
N SER A 112 -7.97 -11.20 -10.69
CA SER A 112 -7.38 -12.53 -10.81
C SER A 112 -8.55 -13.50 -10.76
N ASP A 113 -8.87 -14.06 -11.92
CA ASP A 113 -9.94 -15.03 -12.07
C ASP A 113 -9.46 -16.29 -11.34
N ASP A 114 -9.73 -16.36 -10.03
CA ASP A 114 -9.66 -17.61 -9.27
C ASP A 114 -10.90 -18.45 -9.62
N SER A 115 -11.07 -18.69 -10.91
CA SER A 115 -12.02 -19.62 -11.49
C SER A 115 -11.27 -20.81 -12.07
N SER A 116 -10.35 -21.40 -11.31
CA SER A 116 -10.00 -22.81 -11.51
C SER A 116 -10.94 -23.67 -10.67
N ARG A 117 -12.16 -23.78 -11.20
CA ARG A 117 -13.16 -24.78 -10.82
C ARG A 117 -12.59 -26.19 -11.03
N ALA A 118 -12.83 -27.03 -10.04
CA ALA A 118 -12.51 -28.45 -9.86
C ALA A 118 -12.74 -29.35 -11.10
N PRO A 119 -12.19 -30.58 -11.07
CA PRO A 119 -12.96 -31.70 -10.50
C PRO A 119 -12.39 -32.27 -9.19
#